data_AF-M2SSR7-F1
#
_entry.id   AF-M2SSR7-F1
#
_cell.length_a   1.000
_cell.length_b   1.000
_cell.length_c   1.000
_cell.angle_alpha   90.00
_cell.angle_beta   90.00
_cell.angle_gamma   90.00
#
_symmetry.space_group_name_H-M   'P 1'
#
loop_
_entity.id
_entity.type
_entity.pdbx_description
1 polymer ?
#
loop_
_entity_poly.entity_id
_entity_poly.type
_entity_poly.pdbx_seq_one_letter_code
_entity_poly.pdbx_strand_id
1 'polypeptide(L)'
;MWIAAFHCNTFVCTFAYTAAITIYNEGGLAAFSGLKNVIGAFGLMCMCWGTTVTFANGEGLHSKRALAILIFGLIFSTTGHAQDFRDRSADVVMGRKTIPLVLSQPLARWSLAVMIAAWTAGLIVFWQPPMVVSIAFAILGLRTLGGYLMSDEEKDDSVSYVYYGVRSFLKVKTARRC
;
A
#
# COMPACT_ATOMS: atom_id res chain seq x y z
N MET A 1 -7.21 0.96 24.99
CA MET A 1 -6.63 0.01 24.02
C MET A 1 -6.05 -1.22 24.72
N TRP A 2 -5.09 -1.07 25.64
CA TRP A 2 -4.41 -2.20 26.30
C TRP A 2 -5.32 -3.13 27.11
N ILE A 3 -6.28 -2.59 27.88
CA ILE A 3 -7.26 -3.41 28.63
C ILE A 3 -8.07 -4.30 27.68
N ALA A 4 -8.59 -3.72 26.59
CA ALA A 4 -9.27 -4.47 25.54
C ALA A 4 -8.35 -5.50 24.87
N ALA A 5 -7.06 -5.20 24.72
CA ALA A 5 -6.09 -6.13 24.14
C ALA A 5 -5.89 -7.40 24.99
N PHE A 6 -5.96 -7.27 26.32
CA PHE A 6 -5.97 -8.43 27.22
C PHE A 6 -7.27 -9.23 27.09
N HIS A 7 -8.43 -8.57 27.10
CA HIS A 7 -9.72 -9.28 27.03
C HIS A 7 -9.99 -9.94 25.67
N CYS A 8 -9.44 -9.40 24.58
CA CYS A 8 -9.65 -9.91 23.23
C CYS A 8 -8.50 -10.79 22.69
N ASN A 9 -7.52 -11.16 23.54
CA ASN A 9 -6.34 -11.92 23.13
C ASN A 9 -5.54 -11.26 21.98
N THR A 10 -5.46 -9.93 21.96
CA THR A 10 -4.78 -9.12 20.92
C THR A 10 -3.57 -8.36 21.47
N PHE A 11 -3.04 -8.77 22.61
CA PHE A 11 -1.90 -8.10 23.25
C PHE A 11 -0.67 -8.03 22.35
N VAL A 12 -0.30 -9.15 21.71
CA VAL A 12 0.89 -9.24 20.86
C VAL A 12 0.81 -8.29 19.67
N CYS A 13 -0.30 -8.29 18.93
CA CYS A 13 -0.45 -7.41 17.77
C CYS A 13 -0.58 -5.93 18.18
N THR A 14 -1.19 -5.65 19.33
CA THR A 14 -1.27 -4.28 19.87
C THR A 14 0.12 -3.76 20.23
N PHE A 15 0.94 -4.58 20.89
CA PHE A 15 2.33 -4.24 21.20
C PHE A 15 3.17 -4.04 19.94
N ALA A 16 3.09 -4.97 18.99
CA ALA A 16 3.79 -4.87 17.71
C ALA A 16 3.38 -3.60 16.93
N TYR A 17 2.09 -3.26 16.92
CA TYR A 17 1.59 -2.02 16.33
C TYR A 17 2.19 -0.78 17.00
N THR A 18 2.14 -0.71 18.35
CA THR A 18 2.70 0.41 19.11
C THR A 18 4.20 0.55 18.87
N ALA A 19 4.94 -0.55 18.85
CA ALA A 19 6.36 -0.51 18.51
C ALA A 19 6.58 0.01 17.08
N ALA A 20 5.84 -0.49 16.10
CA ALA A 20 5.97 -0.10 14.71
C ALA A 20 5.69 1.38 14.47
N ILE A 21 4.61 1.93 15.06
CA ILE A 21 4.26 3.34 14.90
C ILE A 21 5.27 4.27 15.60
N THR A 22 5.80 3.85 16.76
CA THR A 22 6.87 4.60 17.44
C THR A 22 8.16 4.58 16.63
N ILE A 23 8.57 3.42 16.11
CA ILE A 23 9.76 3.29 15.26
C ILE A 23 9.59 4.12 13.97
N TYR A 24 8.39 4.12 13.37
CA TYR A 24 8.11 4.91 12.17
C TYR A 24 8.26 6.41 12.40
N ASN A 25 7.65 6.94 13.47
CA ASN A 25 7.62 8.38 13.75
C ASN A 25 8.87 8.87 14.50
N GLU A 26 9.14 8.29 15.67
CA GLU A 26 10.21 8.73 16.58
C GLU A 26 11.57 8.13 16.20
N GLY A 27 11.58 6.92 15.65
CA GLY A 27 12.81 6.25 15.19
C GLY A 27 13.35 6.78 13.86
N GLY A 28 12.67 7.73 13.23
CA GLY A 28 13.12 8.36 11.98
C GLY A 28 13.03 7.48 10.73
N LEU A 29 12.46 6.27 10.81
CA LEU A 29 12.32 5.38 9.65
C LEU A 29 11.45 5.99 8.54
N ALA A 30 10.56 6.94 8.88
CA ALA A 30 9.79 7.70 7.91
C ALA A 30 10.65 8.49 6.89
N ALA A 31 11.94 8.73 7.19
CA ALA A 31 12.87 9.41 6.28
C ALA A 31 13.33 8.53 5.10
N PHE A 32 13.24 7.20 5.23
CA PHE A 32 13.71 6.23 4.23
C PHE A 32 12.54 5.49 3.61
N SER A 33 12.27 5.67 2.31
CA SER A 33 11.04 5.16 1.66
C SER A 33 10.81 3.65 1.76
N GLY A 34 11.83 2.83 1.47
CA GLY A 34 11.67 1.38 1.57
C GLY A 34 11.25 0.96 2.98
N LEU A 35 11.86 1.57 4.00
CA LEU A 35 11.56 1.30 5.39
C LEU A 35 10.21 1.89 5.82
N LYS A 36 9.89 3.12 5.40
CA LYS A 36 8.63 3.81 5.71
C LYS A 36 7.42 2.99 5.22
N ASN A 37 7.50 2.49 3.98
CA ASN A 37 6.41 1.75 3.36
C ASN A 37 6.25 0.36 3.99
N VAL A 38 7.36 -0.32 4.35
CA VAL A 38 7.33 -1.63 5.00
C VAL A 38 6.85 -1.55 6.45
N ILE A 39 7.38 -0.64 7.26
CA ILE A 39 6.97 -0.54 8.68
C ILE A 39 5.55 0.03 8.80
N GLY A 40 5.13 0.94 7.91
CA GLY A 40 3.75 1.42 7.81
C GLY A 40 2.77 0.29 7.45
N ALA A 41 3.13 -0.53 6.46
CA ALA A 41 2.37 -1.73 6.11
C ALA A 41 2.29 -2.72 7.29
N PHE A 42 3.40 -2.97 7.98
CA PHE A 42 3.43 -3.85 9.15
C PHE A 42 2.51 -3.35 10.27
N GLY A 43 2.47 -2.04 10.53
CA GLY A 43 1.50 -1.45 11.45
C GLY A 43 0.06 -1.78 11.05
N LEU A 44 -0.32 -1.59 9.79
CA LEU A 44 -1.65 -1.94 9.32
C LEU A 44 -1.94 -3.45 9.34
N MET A 45 -0.94 -4.29 9.09
CA MET A 45 -1.08 -5.74 9.28
C MET A 45 -1.42 -6.09 10.73
N CYS A 46 -0.78 -5.42 11.70
CA CYS A 46 -1.09 -5.60 13.12
C CYS A 46 -2.53 -5.19 13.45
N MET A 47 -3.04 -4.13 12.82
CA MET A 47 -4.45 -3.73 12.94
C MET A 47 -5.39 -4.82 12.39
N CYS A 48 -5.15 -5.30 11.17
CA CYS A 48 -5.95 -6.38 10.58
C CYS A 48 -5.88 -7.69 11.38
N TRP A 49 -4.71 -8.01 11.94
CA TRP A 49 -4.53 -9.14 12.85
C TRP A 49 -5.44 -8.98 14.07
N GLY A 50 -5.35 -7.86 14.79
CA GLY A 50 -6.17 -7.62 15.97
C GLY A 50 -7.67 -7.71 15.69
N THR A 51 -8.13 -7.10 14.60
CA THR A 51 -9.53 -7.18 14.16
C THR A 51 -9.96 -8.61 13.87
N THR A 52 -9.13 -9.38 13.16
CA THR A 52 -9.45 -10.78 12.80
C THR A 52 -9.59 -11.67 14.04
N VAL A 53 -8.66 -11.55 14.99
CA VAL A 53 -8.69 -12.31 16.26
C VAL A 53 -9.93 -11.93 17.08
N THR A 54 -10.27 -10.64 17.13
CA THR A 54 -11.44 -10.16 17.86
C THR A 54 -12.74 -10.76 17.29
N PHE A 55 -12.90 -10.77 15.96
CA PHE A 55 -14.07 -11.38 15.32
C PHE A 55 -14.08 -12.92 15.37
N ALA A 56 -12.91 -13.53 15.57
CA ALA A 56 -12.78 -14.98 15.74
C ALA A 56 -12.80 -15.40 17.22
N ASN A 57 -13.33 -14.56 18.13
CA ASN A 57 -13.43 -14.84 19.57
C ASN A 57 -12.10 -15.24 20.23
N GLY A 58 -10.99 -14.63 19.81
CA GLY A 58 -9.66 -14.90 20.36
C GLY A 58 -8.89 -16.03 19.67
N GLU A 59 -9.46 -16.69 18.66
CA GLU A 59 -8.73 -17.68 17.85
C GLU A 59 -7.56 -17.06 17.09
N GLY A 60 -6.46 -17.82 17.01
CA GLY A 60 -5.24 -17.42 16.30
C GLY A 60 -5.40 -17.29 14.77
N LEU A 61 -4.38 -16.68 14.14
CA LEU A 61 -4.30 -16.58 12.69
C LEU A 61 -3.72 -17.86 12.09
N HIS A 62 -4.54 -18.58 11.33
CA HIS A 62 -4.10 -19.77 10.61
C HIS A 62 -4.53 -19.73 9.14
N SER A 63 -3.76 -20.42 8.30
CA SER A 63 -4.09 -20.71 6.90
C SER A 63 -4.40 -19.44 6.08
N LYS A 64 -5.59 -19.37 5.46
CA LYS A 64 -6.00 -18.27 4.57
C LYS A 64 -6.10 -16.92 5.29
N ARG A 65 -6.41 -16.89 6.60
CA ARG A 65 -6.50 -15.64 7.38
C ARG A 65 -5.13 -14.95 7.47
N ALA A 66 -4.10 -15.72 7.83
CA ALA A 66 -2.72 -15.23 7.91
C ALA A 66 -2.21 -14.77 6.53
N LEU A 67 -2.48 -15.57 5.49
CA LEU A 67 -2.06 -15.24 4.13
C LEU A 67 -2.76 -13.98 3.59
N ALA A 68 -4.04 -13.78 3.89
CA ALA A 68 -4.77 -12.57 3.50
C ALA A 68 -4.17 -11.30 4.14
N ILE A 69 -3.78 -11.38 5.42
CA ILE A 69 -3.12 -10.26 6.12
C ILE A 69 -1.73 -9.98 5.53
N LEU A 70 -0.97 -11.02 5.20
CA LEU A 70 0.33 -10.88 4.55
C LEU A 70 0.19 -10.21 3.17
N ILE A 71 -0.72 -10.71 2.33
CA ILE A 71 -1.01 -10.12 1.02
C ILE A 71 -1.42 -8.65 1.16
N PHE A 72 -2.31 -8.34 2.11
CA PHE A 72 -2.73 -6.96 2.37
C PHE A 72 -1.55 -6.05 2.74
N GLY A 73 -0.67 -6.49 3.64
CA GLY A 73 0.52 -5.72 4.01
C GLY A 73 1.44 -5.47 2.83
N LEU A 74 1.70 -6.49 2.01
CA LEU A 74 2.55 -6.36 0.84
C LEU A 74 1.95 -5.39 -0.20
N ILE A 75 0.64 -5.47 -0.46
CA ILE A 75 -0.07 -4.51 -1.33
C ILE A 75 0.05 -3.10 -0.76
N PHE A 76 -0.17 -2.93 0.55
CA PHE A 76 -0.08 -1.62 1.19
C PHE A 76 1.32 -1.02 1.08
N SER A 77 2.36 -1.83 1.24
CA SER A 77 3.75 -1.41 1.03
C SER A 77 3.96 -0.90 -0.40
N THR A 78 3.46 -1.63 -1.41
CA THR A 78 3.52 -1.18 -2.80
C THR A 78 2.62 0.01 -3.11
N THR A 79 1.57 0.23 -2.32
CA THR A 79 0.73 1.44 -2.39
C THR A 79 1.51 2.66 -1.93
N GLY A 80 2.30 2.53 -0.85
CA GLY A 80 3.24 3.55 -0.41
C GLY A 80 4.29 3.86 -1.48
N HIS A 81 4.82 2.82 -2.16
CA HIS A 81 5.71 3.01 -3.30
C HIS A 81 5.05 3.79 -4.45
N ALA A 82 3.80 3.46 -4.79
CA ALA A 82 3.04 4.20 -5.80
C ALA A 82 2.77 5.67 -5.41
N GLN A 83 2.56 5.92 -4.12
CA GLN A 83 2.32 7.25 -3.57
C GLN A 83 3.57 8.14 -3.69
N ASP A 84 4.77 7.59 -3.54
CA ASP A 84 6.01 8.36 -3.59
C ASP A 84 6.22 9.07 -4.94
N PHE A 85 5.65 8.57 -6.04
CA PHE A 85 5.74 9.20 -7.36
C PHE A 85 5.02 10.55 -7.43
N ARG A 86 3.83 10.63 -6.82
CA ARG A 86 3.03 11.85 -6.77
C ARG A 86 3.44 12.83 -5.68
N ASP A 87 4.24 12.37 -4.71
CA ASP A 87 4.68 13.16 -3.56
C ASP A 87 6.17 13.58 -3.70
N ARG A 88 6.80 13.41 -4.89
CA ARG A 88 8.23 13.69 -5.13
C ARG A 88 8.66 15.08 -4.65
N SER A 89 7.96 16.13 -5.06
CA SER A 89 8.29 17.51 -4.66
C SER A 89 8.21 17.72 -3.15
N ALA A 90 7.17 17.16 -2.51
CA ALA A 90 7.01 17.23 -1.06
C ALA A 90 8.09 16.41 -0.33
N ASP A 91 8.44 15.23 -0.85
CA ASP A 91 9.47 14.37 -0.29
C ASP A 91 10.87 15.02 -0.37
N VAL A 92 11.15 15.81 -1.41
CA VAL A 92 12.37 16.64 -1.51
C VAL A 92 12.41 17.68 -0.38
N VAL A 93 11.33 18.43 -0.17
CA VAL A 93 11.25 19.44 0.91
C VAL A 93 11.43 18.80 2.28
N MET A 94 10.90 17.59 2.47
CA MET A 94 11.03 16.82 3.71
C MET A 94 12.38 16.09 3.84
N GLY A 95 13.29 16.19 2.87
CA GLY A 95 14.59 15.52 2.88
C GLY A 95 14.51 14.00 2.82
N ARG A 96 13.41 13.44 2.30
CA ARG A 96 13.19 11.99 2.22
C ARG A 96 13.93 11.38 1.03
N LYS A 97 14.36 10.14 1.20
CA LYS A 97 15.00 9.34 0.14
C LYS A 97 14.02 8.31 -0.39
N THR A 98 13.23 8.70 -1.41
CA THR A 98 12.23 7.82 -2.02
C THR A 98 12.70 7.18 -3.32
N ILE A 99 12.17 6.00 -3.67
CA ILE A 99 12.56 5.28 -4.89
C ILE A 99 12.51 6.20 -6.14
N PRO A 100 11.45 6.99 -6.39
CA PRO A 100 11.42 7.89 -7.55
C PRO A 100 12.35 9.12 -7.43
N LEU A 101 13.00 9.35 -6.29
CA LEU A 101 14.03 10.37 -6.10
C LEU A 101 15.47 9.81 -6.15
N VAL A 102 15.67 8.54 -5.77
CA VAL A 102 17.02 7.92 -5.71
C VAL A 102 17.39 7.12 -6.96
N LEU A 103 16.40 6.58 -7.68
CA LEU A 103 16.61 5.85 -8.94
C LEU A 103 16.30 6.74 -10.15
N SER A 104 16.80 6.35 -11.33
CA SER A 104 16.36 6.95 -12.59
C SER A 104 14.86 6.70 -12.82
N GLN A 105 14.17 7.65 -13.48
CA GLN A 105 12.73 7.55 -13.71
C GLN A 105 12.32 6.23 -14.39
N PRO A 106 13.02 5.72 -15.42
CA PRO A 106 12.67 4.44 -16.03
C PRO A 106 12.75 3.28 -15.04
N LEU A 107 13.82 3.19 -14.23
CA LEU A 107 13.98 2.10 -13.26
C LEU A 107 12.92 2.17 -12.16
N ALA A 108 12.67 3.36 -11.62
CA ALA A 108 11.62 3.56 -10.62
C ALA A 108 10.26 3.13 -11.17
N ARG A 109 9.87 3.60 -12.36
CA ARG A 109 8.58 3.33 -12.98
C ARG A 109 8.39 1.85 -13.31
N TRP A 110 9.41 1.20 -13.87
CA TRP A 110 9.36 -0.23 -14.13
C TRP A 110 9.27 -1.06 -12.85
N SER A 111 9.93 -0.63 -11.76
CA SER A 111 9.78 -1.31 -10.47
C SER A 111 8.33 -1.33 -9.99
N LEU A 112 7.61 -0.20 -10.13
CA LEU A 112 6.20 -0.10 -9.77
C LEU A 112 5.30 -0.87 -10.77
N ALA A 113 5.60 -0.79 -12.06
CA ALA A 113 4.85 -1.46 -13.10
C ALA A 113 4.86 -2.98 -12.93
N VAL A 114 6.02 -3.57 -12.65
CA VAL A 114 6.14 -5.00 -12.36
C VAL A 114 5.30 -5.39 -11.15
N MET A 115 5.30 -4.57 -10.08
CA MET A 115 4.48 -4.84 -8.90
C MET A 115 2.98 -4.76 -9.19
N ILE A 116 2.51 -3.76 -9.96
CA ILE A 116 1.09 -3.64 -10.35
C ILE A 116 0.64 -4.86 -11.17
N ALA A 117 1.46 -5.27 -12.15
CA ALA A 117 1.17 -6.44 -12.98
C ALA A 117 1.13 -7.73 -12.13
N ALA A 118 2.11 -7.91 -11.25
CA ALA A 118 2.20 -9.06 -10.34
C ALA A 118 0.99 -9.12 -9.39
N TRP A 119 0.57 -8.00 -8.81
CA TRP A 119 -0.62 -7.96 -7.96
C TRP A 119 -1.90 -8.24 -8.73
N THR A 120 -2.07 -7.63 -9.90
CA THR A 120 -3.28 -7.82 -10.71
C THR A 120 -3.45 -9.30 -11.08
N ALA A 121 -2.41 -9.92 -11.63
CA ALA A 121 -2.45 -11.33 -12.01
C ALA A 121 -2.53 -12.25 -10.78
N GLY A 122 -1.67 -12.01 -9.79
CA GLY A 122 -1.57 -12.84 -8.58
C GLY A 122 -2.86 -12.86 -7.77
N LEU A 123 -3.55 -11.72 -7.62
CA LEU A 123 -4.82 -11.65 -6.89
C LEU A 123 -5.97 -12.30 -7.65
N ILE A 124 -6.02 -12.16 -8.99
CA ILE A 124 -7.02 -12.87 -9.80
C ILE A 124 -6.82 -14.39 -9.67
N VAL A 125 -5.58 -14.87 -9.76
CA VAL A 125 -5.26 -16.30 -9.60
C VAL A 125 -5.55 -16.79 -8.18
N PHE A 126 -5.21 -16.01 -7.16
CA PHE A 126 -5.37 -16.44 -5.78
C PHE A 126 -6.83 -16.44 -5.32
N TRP A 127 -7.60 -15.41 -5.67
CA TRP A 127 -8.98 -15.24 -5.20
C TRP A 127 -10.04 -15.81 -6.15
N GLN A 128 -9.68 -16.12 -7.40
CA GLN A 128 -10.60 -16.66 -8.42
C GLN A 128 -11.94 -15.89 -8.50
N PRO A 129 -11.92 -14.55 -8.64
CA PRO A 129 -13.16 -13.79 -8.68
C PRO A 129 -13.93 -14.05 -10.00
N PRO A 130 -15.22 -13.69 -10.07
CA PRO A 130 -16.01 -13.80 -11.30
C PRO A 130 -15.32 -13.11 -12.48
N MET A 131 -15.49 -13.66 -13.68
CA MET A 131 -14.81 -13.17 -14.90
C MET A 131 -14.97 -11.66 -15.12
N VAL A 132 -16.17 -11.11 -14.87
CA VAL A 132 -16.45 -9.67 -15.00
C VAL A 132 -15.54 -8.84 -14.08
N VAL A 133 -15.32 -9.31 -12.84
CA VAL A 133 -14.45 -8.64 -11.86
C VAL A 133 -12.99 -8.76 -12.27
N SER A 134 -12.55 -9.93 -12.75
CA SER A 134 -11.20 -10.13 -13.28
C SER A 134 -10.89 -9.21 -14.45
N ILE A 135 -11.81 -9.06 -15.40
CA ILE A 135 -11.69 -8.13 -16.53
C ILE A 135 -11.60 -6.69 -16.04
N ALA A 136 -12.47 -6.30 -15.09
CA ALA A 136 -12.43 -4.95 -14.52
C ALA A 136 -11.08 -4.65 -13.84
N PHE A 137 -10.53 -5.57 -13.05
CA PHE A 137 -9.21 -5.41 -12.45
C PHE A 137 -8.08 -5.37 -13.48
N ALA A 138 -8.14 -6.20 -14.54
CA ALA A 138 -7.15 -6.14 -15.62
C ALA A 138 -7.16 -4.79 -16.34
N ILE A 139 -8.34 -4.24 -16.65
CA ILE A 139 -8.49 -2.92 -17.28
C ILE A 139 -7.93 -1.82 -16.36
N LEU A 140 -8.28 -1.85 -15.07
CA LEU A 140 -7.76 -0.88 -14.10
C LEU A 140 -6.23 -0.98 -13.93
N GLY A 141 -5.70 -2.20 -13.89
CA GLY A 141 -4.27 -2.47 -13.86
C GLY A 141 -3.56 -1.88 -15.08
N LEU A 142 -4.04 -2.18 -16.29
CA LEU A 142 -3.50 -1.65 -17.55
C LEU A 142 -3.57 -0.12 -17.62
N ARG A 143 -4.70 0.48 -17.21
CA ARG A 143 -4.85 1.94 -17.17
C ARG A 143 -3.85 2.59 -16.22
N THR A 144 -3.61 1.97 -15.06
CA THR A 144 -2.67 2.46 -14.05
C THR A 144 -1.23 2.31 -14.53
N LEU A 145 -0.87 1.15 -15.09
CA LEU A 145 0.43 0.89 -15.71
C LEU A 145 0.76 1.91 -16.80
N GLY A 146 -0.15 2.10 -17.75
CA GLY A 146 0.03 3.06 -18.84
C GLY A 146 0.21 4.49 -18.33
N GLY A 147 -0.49 4.87 -17.27
CA GLY A 147 -0.34 6.18 -16.65
C GLY A 147 1.07 6.42 -16.09
N TYR A 148 1.61 5.46 -15.33
CA TYR A 148 2.95 5.58 -14.77
C TYR A 148 4.07 5.43 -15.81
N LEU A 149 3.87 4.70 -16.91
CA LEU A 149 4.94 4.46 -17.89
C LEU A 149 5.03 5.53 -18.99
N MET A 150 3.95 6.29 -19.24
CA MET A 150 3.88 7.23 -20.37
C MET A 150 4.30 8.67 -20.02
N SER A 151 4.32 9.03 -18.74
CA SER A 151 4.62 10.40 -18.30
C SER A 151 5.52 10.39 -17.08
N ASP A 152 6.49 11.32 -17.07
CA ASP A 152 7.38 11.56 -15.94
C ASP A 152 6.86 12.69 -15.03
N GLU A 153 5.67 13.23 -15.29
CA GLU A 153 5.12 14.36 -14.56
C GLU A 153 4.41 13.94 -13.27
N GLU A 154 4.69 14.66 -12.17
CA GLU A 154 4.08 14.42 -10.86
C GLU A 154 2.54 14.59 -10.88
N LYS A 155 2.04 15.46 -11.76
CA LYS A 155 0.60 15.68 -11.99
C LYS A 155 -0.07 14.43 -12.57
N ASP A 156 0.58 13.77 -13.53
CA ASP A 156 0.07 12.54 -14.13
C ASP A 156 0.22 11.34 -13.19
N ASP A 157 1.28 11.31 -12.39
CA ASP A 157 1.45 10.33 -11.30
C ASP A 157 0.29 10.43 -10.29
N SER A 158 -0.16 11.65 -9.96
CA SER A 158 -1.33 11.88 -9.10
C SER A 158 -2.61 11.30 -9.69
N VAL A 159 -2.83 11.46 -11.00
CA VAL A 159 -3.98 10.87 -11.70
C VAL A 159 -3.88 9.33 -11.69
N SER A 160 -2.70 8.79 -11.97
CA SER A 160 -2.44 7.34 -11.98
C SER A 160 -2.66 6.73 -10.60
N TYR A 161 -2.24 7.40 -9.53
CA TYR A 161 -2.48 6.99 -8.15
C TYR A 161 -3.98 6.94 -7.78
N VAL A 162 -4.80 7.83 -8.36
CA VAL A 162 -6.25 7.80 -8.17
C VAL A 162 -6.87 6.53 -8.78
N TYR A 163 -6.42 6.12 -9.97
CA TYR A 163 -6.84 4.85 -10.58
C TYR A 163 -6.31 3.65 -9.79
N TYR A 164 -5.07 3.70 -9.31
CA TYR A 164 -4.47 2.67 -8.45
C TYR A 164 -5.34 2.40 -7.21
N GLY A 165 -5.75 3.46 -6.51
CA GLY A 165 -6.59 3.37 -5.30
C GLY A 165 -8.09 3.25 -5.56
N VAL A 166 -8.52 3.12 -6.83
CA VAL A 166 -9.93 3.07 -7.26
C VAL A 166 -10.79 4.20 -6.66
N ARG A 167 -10.19 5.38 -6.45
CA ARG A 167 -10.90 6.57 -5.94
C ARG A 167 -11.61 7.28 -7.10
N SER A 168 -12.69 6.72 -7.60
CA SER A 168 -13.25 7.18 -8.88
C SER A 168 -14.12 8.45 -8.81
N PHE A 169 -13.91 9.28 -9.85
CA PHE A 169 -14.68 10.39 -10.45
C PHE A 169 -14.72 11.80 -9.85
N LEU A 170 -14.85 12.05 -8.54
CA LEU A 170 -15.07 13.44 -8.08
C LEU A 170 -13.80 14.32 -8.07
N LYS A 171 -12.59 13.75 -7.92
CA LYS A 171 -11.33 14.52 -7.84
C LYS A 171 -10.53 14.62 -9.15
N VAL A 172 -10.78 13.76 -10.14
CA VAL A 172 -10.01 13.77 -11.41
C VAL A 172 -10.22 15.09 -12.18
N LYS A 173 -11.40 15.70 -12.06
CA LYS A 173 -11.67 17.05 -12.62
C LYS A 173 -10.85 18.16 -11.95
N THR A 174 -10.49 18.00 -10.69
CA THR A 174 -9.73 19.00 -9.92
C THR A 174 -8.23 18.88 -10.17
N ALA A 175 -7.68 17.65 -10.25
CA ALA A 175 -6.25 17.42 -10.46
C ALA A 175 -5.73 17.93 -11.82
N ARG A 176 -6.57 17.99 -12.86
CA ARG A 176 -6.18 18.55 -14.17
C ARG A 176 -6.18 20.08 -14.23
N ARG A 177 -6.81 20.78 -13.27
CA ARG A 177 -7.01 22.24 -13.29
C ARG A 177 -5.99 23.06 -12.50
N CYS A 178 -5.05 22.42 -11.81
CA CYS A 178 -3.89 23.11 -11.22
C CYS A 178 -2.65 22.86 -12.07
#